data_AF-A0A7Z8LAE8-F1
#
_entry.id   AF-A0A7Z8LAE8-F1
#
_cell.length_a   1.000
_cell.length_b   1.000
_cell.length_c   1.000
_cell.angle_alpha   90.00
_cell.angle_beta   90.00
_cell.angle_gamma   90.00
#
_symmetry.space_group_name_H-M   'P 1'
#
loop_
_entity.id
_entity.type
_entity.pdbx_description
1 polymer ?
#
loop_
_entity_poly.entity_id
_entity_poly.type
_entity_poly.pdbx_seq_one_letter_code
_entity_poly.pdbx_strand_id
1 'polypeptide(L)'
;MTTRKTLTLTTAIALCASGALAQDVTLTIESWRNDDISIWRNQIIPAFEAAHPGIRLDFQPTAPAQYNSALNSKLDAGTAGDIITCRAFDAALQLFERDQLSDLTDLDGMENFSDVAKSAWSTDDGSQTFCVPLASVIHGFIYNAEIFEELDLEVPETEEEFFAVLDAIEEDGGYIPMAMGINDQWEAATMGFANIGVNYWRGEEGRAALIAGESRLTDDEWVAPFEQLARWSPYLGRGFESQSYPDSQNLFTLGRAAIYPAGSWEIAGFREQADFEMGAFPPPVPAGTDGCFISDHTDMGIGLNAASEHQEEGRAFLTWVAGSEASNLFANAIPGFFPLSDAEVTLEDPLAQEFIGWRDQCESTIRPFHQIVSRGTPNLSNESWTASANVMRGTWTPEEAGAHLQDGLSSWYEPHQ
;
A
#
# COMPACT_ATOMS: atom_id res chain seq x y z
N MET A 1 92.98 13.90 -23.97
CA MET A 1 91.79 13.02 -23.93
C MET A 1 91.07 13.24 -22.61
N THR A 2 89.75 12.96 -22.60
CA THR A 2 88.78 12.98 -21.48
C THR A 2 88.39 14.33 -20.88
N THR A 3 87.13 14.74 -20.71
CA THR A 3 85.79 14.41 -21.27
C THR A 3 84.88 15.58 -20.81
N ARG A 4 84.17 16.26 -21.72
CA ARG A 4 83.14 17.27 -21.36
C ARG A 4 81.89 16.54 -20.83
N LYS A 5 81.45 16.87 -19.60
CA LYS A 5 80.15 16.43 -19.07
C LYS A 5 79.08 17.47 -19.43
N THR A 6 78.16 17.07 -20.29
CA THR A 6 76.93 17.81 -20.60
C THR A 6 75.87 17.38 -19.57
N LEU A 7 75.32 18.33 -18.82
CA LEU A 7 74.28 18.09 -17.83
C LEU A 7 72.92 18.23 -18.53
N THR A 8 72.23 17.12 -18.76
CA THR A 8 70.89 17.10 -19.34
C THR A 8 69.87 17.22 -18.21
N LEU A 9 69.13 18.33 -18.16
CA LEU A 9 68.04 18.56 -17.22
C LEU A 9 66.78 17.87 -17.76
N THR A 10 66.35 16.79 -17.11
CA THR A 10 65.11 16.07 -17.47
C THR A 10 63.97 16.64 -16.64
N THR A 11 63.10 17.43 -17.26
CA THR A 11 61.86 17.94 -16.65
C THR A 11 60.84 16.80 -16.64
N ALA A 12 60.58 16.23 -15.47
CA ALA A 12 59.47 15.29 -15.28
C ALA A 12 58.16 16.09 -15.20
N ILE A 13 57.33 16.00 -16.23
CA ILE A 13 55.94 16.47 -16.18
C ILE A 13 55.14 15.41 -15.42
N ALA A 14 54.85 15.70 -14.14
CA ALA A 14 53.87 14.94 -13.38
C ALA A 14 52.49 15.29 -13.92
N LEU A 15 51.90 14.39 -14.70
CA LEU A 15 50.52 14.46 -15.12
C LEU A 15 49.66 14.09 -13.90
N CYS A 16 49.25 15.08 -13.11
CA CYS A 16 48.19 14.89 -12.12
C CYS A 16 46.90 14.62 -12.90
N ALA A 17 46.49 13.35 -12.99
CA ALA A 17 45.14 12.98 -13.35
C ALA A 17 44.23 13.39 -12.20
N SER A 18 43.78 14.65 -12.22
CA SER A 18 42.66 15.11 -11.42
C SER A 18 41.42 14.43 -11.96
N GLY A 19 41.06 13.25 -11.44
CA GLY A 19 39.72 12.74 -11.59
C GLY A 19 38.79 13.78 -10.95
N ALA A 20 38.06 14.53 -11.78
CA ALA A 20 36.95 15.31 -11.29
C ALA A 20 35.95 14.30 -10.74
N LEU A 21 35.91 14.15 -9.42
CA LEU A 21 34.81 13.46 -8.76
C LEU A 21 33.58 14.31 -9.05
N ALA A 22 32.72 13.84 -9.95
CA ALA A 22 31.39 14.42 -10.11
C ALA A 22 30.74 14.47 -8.73
N GLN A 23 30.14 15.61 -8.39
CA GLN A 23 29.44 15.76 -7.12
C GLN A 23 28.25 14.81 -7.12
N ASP A 24 28.08 14.05 -6.05
CA ASP A 24 26.93 13.13 -5.91
C ASP A 24 25.62 13.93 -6.05
N VAL A 25 24.68 13.41 -6.83
CA VAL A 25 23.30 13.89 -6.94
C VAL A 25 22.46 13.14 -5.92
N THR A 26 21.62 13.84 -5.15
CA THR A 26 20.73 13.21 -4.16
C THR A 26 19.29 13.36 -4.61
N LEU A 27 18.61 12.22 -4.84
CA LEU A 27 17.20 12.16 -5.16
C LEU A 27 16.38 11.98 -3.88
N THR A 28 15.42 12.86 -3.66
CA THR A 28 14.49 12.75 -2.52
C THR A 28 13.27 11.92 -2.93
N ILE A 29 12.93 10.89 -2.13
CA ILE A 29 11.78 10.00 -2.35
C ILE A 29 10.67 10.38 -1.38
N GLU A 30 9.54 10.83 -1.91
CA GLU A 30 8.31 11.15 -1.18
C GLU A 30 7.44 9.89 -1.06
N SER A 31 7.15 9.44 0.17
CA SER A 31 6.36 8.23 0.42
C SER A 31 5.38 8.35 1.60
N TRP A 32 4.46 7.39 1.73
CA TRP A 32 3.64 7.20 2.93
C TRP A 32 4.15 6.08 3.85
N ARG A 33 5.18 5.35 3.43
CA ARG A 33 5.66 4.14 4.10
C ARG A 33 6.65 4.46 5.22
N ASN A 34 6.14 4.96 6.34
CA ASN A 34 6.94 5.18 7.56
C ASN A 34 7.54 3.87 8.09
N ASP A 35 6.79 2.78 8.00
CA ASP A 35 7.16 1.47 8.53
C ASP A 35 8.42 0.93 7.83
N ASP A 36 8.65 1.31 6.57
CA ASP A 36 9.73 0.77 5.75
C ASP A 36 11.04 1.57 5.87
N ILE A 37 11.11 2.62 6.71
CA ILE A 37 12.30 3.49 6.82
C ILE A 37 13.58 2.69 7.05
N SER A 38 13.54 1.71 7.97
CA SER A 38 14.70 0.87 8.29
C SER A 38 15.09 0.00 7.09
N ILE A 39 14.11 -0.56 6.39
CA ILE A 39 14.33 -1.44 5.24
C ILE A 39 14.90 -0.65 4.06
N TRP A 40 14.35 0.53 3.77
CA TRP A 40 14.87 1.43 2.74
C TRP A 40 16.33 1.80 3.00
N ARG A 41 16.65 2.24 4.23
CA ARG A 41 18.00 2.68 4.60
C ARG A 41 19.03 1.55 4.59
N ASN A 42 18.64 0.35 5.01
CA ASN A 42 19.59 -0.74 5.26
C ASN A 42 19.69 -1.74 4.11
N GLN A 43 18.68 -1.84 3.25
CA GLN A 43 18.61 -2.86 2.19
C GLN A 43 18.43 -2.25 0.80
N ILE A 44 17.37 -1.47 0.58
CA ILE A 44 16.98 -1.01 -0.76
C ILE A 44 17.92 0.08 -1.29
N ILE A 45 18.15 1.14 -0.52
CA ILE A 45 19.03 2.25 -0.93
C ILE A 45 20.46 1.76 -1.18
N PRO A 46 21.09 0.98 -0.26
CA PRO A 46 22.43 0.47 -0.50
C PRO A 46 22.55 -0.40 -1.76
N ALA A 47 21.52 -1.19 -2.10
CA ALA A 47 21.53 -2.04 -3.29
C ALA A 47 21.59 -1.18 -4.58
N PHE A 48 20.76 -0.15 -4.67
CA PHE A 48 20.78 0.78 -5.79
C PHE A 48 22.10 1.58 -5.85
N GLU A 49 22.50 2.22 -4.75
CA GLU A 49 23.69 3.10 -4.73
C GLU A 49 24.99 2.34 -5.05
N ALA A 50 25.07 1.04 -4.75
CA ALA A 50 26.22 0.20 -5.10
C ALA A 50 26.36 0.00 -6.62
N ALA A 51 25.26 -0.08 -7.35
CA ALA A 51 25.23 -0.23 -8.80
C ALA A 51 25.27 1.12 -9.55
N HIS A 52 24.90 2.20 -8.88
CA HIS A 52 24.76 3.54 -9.47
C HIS A 52 25.65 4.58 -8.76
N PRO A 53 27.00 4.51 -8.92
CA PRO A 53 27.91 5.45 -8.29
C PRO A 53 27.64 6.89 -8.74
N GLY A 54 27.49 7.80 -7.79
CA GLY A 54 27.20 9.22 -8.05
C GLY A 54 25.73 9.61 -7.85
N ILE A 55 24.83 8.64 -7.66
CA ILE A 55 23.42 8.89 -7.30
C ILE A 55 23.21 8.43 -5.86
N ARG A 56 22.56 9.27 -5.06
CA ARG A 56 22.15 8.98 -3.68
C ARG A 56 20.65 9.08 -3.54
N LEU A 57 20.08 8.28 -2.66
CA LEU A 57 18.64 8.31 -2.37
C LEU A 57 18.40 8.78 -0.94
N ASP A 58 17.44 9.68 -0.76
CA ASP A 58 16.95 10.13 0.54
C ASP A 58 15.46 9.83 0.69
N PHE A 59 15.14 8.81 1.49
CA PHE A 59 13.76 8.38 1.71
C PHE A 59 13.10 9.21 2.81
N GLN A 60 12.12 10.04 2.42
CA GLN A 60 11.42 10.98 3.29
C GLN A 60 9.92 10.68 3.33
N PRO A 61 9.48 9.68 4.11
CA PRO A 61 8.07 9.39 4.22
C PRO A 61 7.35 10.40 5.12
N THR A 62 6.05 10.53 4.90
CA THR A 62 5.10 11.20 5.79
C THR A 62 4.04 10.20 6.21
N ALA A 63 3.30 10.49 7.28
CA ALA A 63 2.28 9.55 7.73
C ALA A 63 1.15 9.37 6.70
N PRO A 64 0.58 8.15 6.56
CA PRO A 64 -0.32 7.81 5.47
C PRO A 64 -1.52 8.74 5.27
N ALA A 65 -2.14 9.16 6.38
CA ALA A 65 -3.28 10.07 6.36
C ALA A 65 -2.92 11.50 5.87
N GLN A 66 -1.65 11.91 5.99
CA GLN A 66 -1.19 13.24 5.56
C GLN A 66 -0.51 13.23 4.19
N TYR A 67 -0.15 12.06 3.66
CA TYR A 67 0.69 11.95 2.46
C TYR A 67 0.16 12.77 1.27
N ASN A 68 -1.08 12.53 0.85
CA ASN A 68 -1.62 13.16 -0.35
C ASN A 68 -1.68 14.70 -0.22
N SER A 69 -2.09 15.22 0.94
CA SER A 69 -2.20 16.67 1.16
C SER A 69 -0.83 17.34 1.28
N ALA A 70 0.14 16.68 1.94
CA ALA A 70 1.52 17.15 2.04
C ALA A 70 2.22 17.14 0.68
N LEU A 71 2.12 16.04 -0.07
CA LEU A 71 2.68 15.91 -1.41
C LEU A 71 2.11 16.97 -2.35
N ASN A 72 0.78 17.12 -2.43
CA ASN A 72 0.15 18.10 -3.31
C ASN A 72 0.60 19.53 -2.98
N SER A 73 0.70 19.87 -1.69
CA SER A 73 1.18 21.18 -1.26
C SER A 73 2.64 21.42 -1.66
N LYS A 74 3.50 20.40 -1.54
CA LYS A 74 4.90 20.47 -1.97
C LYS A 74 5.02 20.60 -3.48
N LEU A 75 4.23 19.86 -4.26
CA LEU A 75 4.22 19.95 -5.72
C LEU A 75 3.77 21.33 -6.19
N ASP A 76 2.69 21.87 -5.61
CA ASP A 76 2.18 23.20 -5.94
C ASP A 76 3.14 24.33 -5.54
N ALA A 77 3.92 24.11 -4.47
CA ALA A 77 4.96 25.05 -4.02
C ALA A 77 6.30 24.89 -4.77
N GLY A 78 6.47 23.85 -5.60
CA GLY A 78 7.73 23.52 -6.25
C GLY A 78 8.83 23.05 -5.29
N THR A 79 8.46 22.42 -4.17
CA THR A 79 9.38 21.94 -3.12
C THR A 79 9.29 20.43 -2.89
N ALA A 80 8.54 19.70 -3.72
CA ALA A 80 8.48 18.24 -3.66
C ALA A 80 9.81 17.61 -4.06
N GLY A 81 10.09 16.43 -3.51
CA GLY A 81 11.21 15.60 -3.94
C GLY A 81 11.14 15.15 -5.41
N ASP A 82 12.15 14.39 -5.82
CA ASP A 82 12.35 13.96 -7.19
C ASP A 82 11.49 12.74 -7.53
N ILE A 83 11.39 11.80 -6.60
CA ILE A 83 10.72 10.52 -6.79
C ILE A 83 9.45 10.50 -5.94
N ILE A 84 8.34 10.09 -6.55
CA ILE A 84 7.02 10.11 -5.93
C ILE A 84 6.51 8.68 -5.83
N THR A 85 6.17 8.24 -4.62
CA THR A 85 5.40 7.01 -4.45
C THR A 85 3.96 7.28 -4.91
N CYS A 86 3.53 6.62 -5.98
CA CYS A 86 2.24 6.85 -6.59
C CYS A 86 1.16 5.98 -5.95
N ARG A 87 0.09 6.63 -5.45
CA ARG A 87 -1.18 5.95 -5.18
C ARG A 87 -1.72 5.36 -6.49
N ALA A 88 -2.43 4.25 -6.41
CA ALA A 88 -3.10 3.67 -7.57
C ALA A 88 -4.26 4.55 -8.08
N PHE A 89 -4.55 4.45 -9.37
CA PHE A 89 -5.71 4.99 -10.08
C PHE A 89 -5.86 6.51 -9.97
N ASP A 90 -7.05 6.98 -9.56
CA ASP A 90 -7.48 8.37 -9.73
C ASP A 90 -6.56 9.39 -9.04
N ALA A 91 -5.94 9.00 -7.91
CA ALA A 91 -5.08 9.90 -7.15
C ALA A 91 -3.78 10.25 -7.89
N ALA A 92 -3.08 9.28 -8.48
CA ALA A 92 -1.89 9.56 -9.28
C ALA A 92 -2.23 10.04 -10.69
N LEU A 93 -3.35 9.58 -11.27
CA LEU A 93 -3.85 10.11 -12.55
C LEU A 93 -4.07 11.63 -12.46
N GLN A 94 -4.67 12.13 -11.38
CA GLN A 94 -4.84 13.57 -11.16
C GLN A 94 -3.52 14.35 -11.09
N LEU A 95 -2.46 13.75 -10.54
CA LEU A 95 -1.13 14.38 -10.54
C LEU A 95 -0.56 14.44 -11.95
N PHE A 96 -0.70 13.36 -12.72
CA PHE A 96 -0.26 13.30 -14.10
C PHE A 96 -1.00 14.31 -14.99
N GLU A 97 -2.33 14.39 -14.89
CA GLU A 97 -3.16 15.37 -15.64
C GLU A 97 -2.83 16.84 -15.32
N ARG A 98 -2.18 17.09 -14.18
CA ARG A 98 -1.68 18.41 -13.76
C ARG A 98 -0.22 18.66 -14.14
N ASP A 99 0.36 17.82 -14.98
CA ASP A 99 1.77 17.85 -15.37
C ASP A 99 2.74 17.75 -14.17
N GLN A 100 2.33 17.06 -13.09
CA GLN A 100 3.15 16.89 -11.87
C GLN A 100 3.96 15.58 -11.87
N LEU A 101 3.63 14.64 -12.76
CA LEU A 101 4.36 13.40 -12.98
C LEU A 101 4.88 13.33 -14.42
N SER A 102 6.10 12.84 -14.61
CA SER A 102 6.67 12.60 -15.94
C SER A 102 5.96 11.43 -16.63
N ASP A 103 5.84 11.51 -17.96
CA ASP A 103 5.50 10.33 -18.78
C ASP A 103 6.66 9.32 -18.74
N LEU A 104 6.34 8.06 -18.46
CA LEU A 104 7.26 6.94 -18.33
C LEU A 104 6.96 5.83 -19.35
N THR A 105 6.11 6.08 -20.33
CA THR A 105 5.72 5.10 -21.35
C THR A 105 6.93 4.54 -22.12
N ASP A 106 7.96 5.37 -22.31
CA ASP A 106 9.20 5.02 -23.00
C ASP A 106 10.33 4.56 -22.07
N LEU A 107 10.06 4.41 -20.76
CA LEU A 107 11.05 3.98 -19.79
C LEU A 107 11.43 2.50 -20.02
N ASP A 108 12.73 2.23 -20.10
CA ASP A 108 13.25 0.86 -20.18
C ASP A 108 12.80 0.04 -18.95
N GLY A 109 12.31 -1.19 -19.20
CA GLY A 109 11.82 -2.12 -18.18
C GLY A 109 10.29 -2.14 -18.05
N MET A 110 9.56 -1.21 -18.66
CA MET A 110 8.09 -1.22 -18.66
C MET A 110 7.49 -2.45 -19.39
N GLU A 111 8.28 -3.11 -20.25
CA GLU A 111 7.95 -4.38 -20.87
C GLU A 111 7.92 -5.58 -19.90
N ASN A 112 8.46 -5.43 -18.68
CA ASN A 112 8.41 -6.44 -17.63
C ASN A 112 7.07 -6.46 -16.88
N PHE A 113 6.10 -5.66 -17.29
CA PHE A 113 4.79 -5.55 -16.66
C PHE A 113 3.68 -5.76 -17.68
N SER A 114 2.75 -6.65 -17.34
CA SER A 114 1.51 -6.79 -18.10
C SER A 114 0.69 -5.49 -18.15
N ASP A 115 -0.22 -5.37 -19.13
CA ASP A 115 -1.12 -4.21 -19.21
C ASP A 115 -2.03 -4.09 -17.98
N VAL A 116 -2.41 -5.22 -17.38
CA VAL A 116 -3.18 -5.23 -16.13
C VAL A 116 -2.36 -4.66 -14.97
N ALA A 117 -1.08 -5.06 -14.83
CA ALA A 117 -0.18 -4.54 -13.82
C ALA A 117 0.07 -3.02 -13.95
N LYS A 118 0.13 -2.51 -15.19
CA LYS A 118 0.30 -1.08 -15.47
C LYS A 118 -0.97 -0.25 -15.28
N SER A 119 -2.15 -0.86 -15.44
CA SER A 119 -3.44 -0.15 -15.54
C SER A 119 -3.73 0.84 -14.40
N ALA A 120 -3.22 0.57 -13.19
CA ALA A 120 -3.37 1.47 -12.05
C ALA A 120 -2.59 2.80 -12.18
N TRP A 121 -1.61 2.88 -13.06
CA TRP A 121 -0.78 4.06 -13.28
C TRP A 121 -0.70 4.46 -14.76
N SER A 122 -1.75 4.13 -15.51
CA SER A 122 -1.93 4.55 -16.90
C SER A 122 -3.15 5.46 -17.06
N THR A 123 -3.17 6.26 -18.12
CA THR A 123 -4.37 7.02 -18.52
C THR A 123 -5.54 6.09 -18.82
N ASP A 124 -6.77 6.60 -18.76
CA ASP A 124 -7.99 5.80 -18.99
C ASP A 124 -8.01 5.09 -20.36
N ASP A 125 -7.37 5.69 -21.37
CA ASP A 125 -7.23 5.10 -22.70
C ASP A 125 -6.02 4.16 -22.83
N GLY A 126 -5.24 4.00 -21.75
CA GLY A 126 -4.03 3.19 -21.67
C GLY A 126 -2.85 3.71 -22.48
N SER A 127 -2.93 4.91 -23.05
CA SER A 127 -1.92 5.42 -23.99
C SER A 127 -0.64 5.91 -23.32
N GLN A 128 -0.72 6.36 -22.06
CA GLN A 128 0.42 6.86 -21.31
C GLN A 128 0.49 6.21 -19.93
N THR A 129 1.70 5.85 -19.48
CA THR A 129 1.96 5.33 -18.13
C THR A 129 2.87 6.29 -17.37
N PHE A 130 2.51 6.62 -16.13
CA PHE A 130 3.11 7.72 -15.38
C PHE A 130 3.80 7.29 -14.07
N CYS A 131 3.66 6.03 -13.66
CA CYS A 131 4.45 5.43 -12.59
C CYS A 131 4.84 4.00 -12.96
N VAL A 132 6.02 3.57 -12.54
CA VAL A 132 6.47 2.16 -12.64
C VAL A 132 5.70 1.35 -11.59
N PRO A 133 4.95 0.30 -11.96
CA PRO A 133 4.30 -0.58 -10.99
C PRO A 133 5.33 -1.19 -10.03
N LEU A 134 5.06 -1.17 -8.73
CA LEU A 134 5.93 -1.81 -7.74
C LEU A 134 5.28 -3.07 -7.18
N ALA A 135 4.18 -2.91 -6.44
CA ALA A 135 3.59 -4.02 -5.70
C ALA A 135 2.08 -3.88 -5.48
N SER A 136 1.44 -5.03 -5.35
CA SER A 136 0.13 -5.16 -4.72
C SER A 136 0.25 -5.80 -3.33
N VAL A 137 -0.81 -5.67 -2.55
CA VAL A 137 -0.91 -6.24 -1.20
C VAL A 137 -2.32 -6.80 -1.02
N ILE A 138 -2.45 -7.77 -0.11
CA ILE A 138 -3.69 -8.52 0.08
C ILE A 138 -4.24 -8.21 1.47
N HIS A 139 -5.55 -7.94 1.56
CA HIS A 139 -6.23 -7.76 2.85
C HIS A 139 -6.59 -9.10 3.50
N GLY A 140 -6.63 -9.11 4.83
CA GLY A 140 -7.07 -10.25 5.61
C GLY A 140 -6.97 -9.96 7.09
N PHE A 141 -6.64 -10.98 7.87
CA PHE A 141 -6.41 -10.86 9.31
C PHE A 141 -5.09 -11.54 9.65
N ILE A 142 -4.32 -10.94 10.55
CA ILE A 142 -3.16 -11.57 11.18
C ILE A 142 -3.54 -11.86 12.63
N TYR A 143 -3.21 -13.05 13.12
CA TYR A 143 -3.49 -13.45 14.50
C TYR A 143 -2.23 -13.92 15.23
N ASN A 144 -2.26 -13.79 16.55
CA ASN A 144 -1.25 -14.35 17.44
C ASN A 144 -1.56 -15.84 17.65
N ALA A 145 -0.72 -16.71 17.09
CA ALA A 145 -0.94 -18.15 17.12
C ALA A 145 -0.83 -18.74 18.52
N GLU A 146 -0.02 -18.14 19.40
CA GLU A 146 0.11 -18.59 20.79
C GLU A 146 -1.17 -18.33 21.59
N ILE A 147 -1.86 -17.20 21.35
CA ILE A 147 -3.15 -16.91 21.97
C ILE A 147 -4.22 -17.88 21.47
N PHE A 148 -4.23 -18.18 20.17
CA PHE A 148 -5.16 -19.17 19.60
C PHE A 148 -4.93 -20.56 20.21
N GLU A 149 -3.67 -21.00 20.35
CA GLU A 149 -3.34 -22.27 21.01
C GLU A 149 -3.72 -22.27 22.49
N GLU A 150 -3.43 -21.18 23.24
CA GLU A 150 -3.77 -21.06 24.66
C GLU A 150 -5.27 -21.20 24.93
N LEU A 151 -6.08 -20.60 24.06
CA LEU A 151 -7.53 -20.55 24.19
C LEU A 151 -8.28 -21.67 23.44
N ASP A 152 -7.56 -22.61 22.81
CA ASP A 152 -8.11 -23.71 21.99
C ASP A 152 -9.03 -23.20 20.87
N LEU A 153 -8.59 -22.13 20.19
CA LEU A 153 -9.33 -21.46 19.11
C LEU A 153 -8.90 -22.00 17.73
N GLU A 154 -9.89 -22.20 16.87
CA GLU A 154 -9.67 -22.52 15.46
C GLU A 154 -9.73 -21.25 14.59
N VAL A 155 -9.05 -21.29 13.44
CA VAL A 155 -9.12 -20.20 12.46
C VAL A 155 -10.52 -20.16 11.85
N PRO A 156 -11.24 -19.02 11.90
CA PRO A 156 -12.63 -18.95 11.44
C PRO A 156 -12.71 -18.85 9.91
N GLU A 157 -13.59 -19.64 9.30
CA GLU A 157 -13.85 -19.61 7.85
C GLU A 157 -15.08 -18.77 7.52
N THR A 158 -16.04 -18.71 8.45
CA THR A 158 -17.30 -17.99 8.29
C THR A 158 -17.41 -16.80 9.25
N GLU A 159 -18.26 -15.84 8.89
CA GLU A 159 -18.55 -14.69 9.76
C GLU A 159 -19.08 -15.14 11.14
N GLU A 160 -19.91 -16.20 11.20
CA GLU A 160 -20.44 -16.74 12.45
C GLU A 160 -19.32 -17.28 13.35
N GLU A 161 -18.41 -18.07 12.79
CA GLU A 161 -17.24 -18.59 13.51
C GLU A 161 -16.31 -17.47 13.95
N PHE A 162 -16.14 -16.43 13.12
CA PHE A 162 -15.32 -15.28 13.47
C PHE A 162 -15.85 -14.58 14.71
N PHE A 163 -17.15 -14.31 14.79
CA PHE A 163 -17.73 -13.73 15.99
C PHE A 163 -17.68 -14.68 17.20
N ALA A 164 -17.80 -15.99 17.00
CA ALA A 164 -17.62 -16.95 18.08
C ALA A 164 -16.19 -16.95 18.66
N VAL A 165 -15.18 -16.79 17.79
CA VAL A 165 -13.78 -16.60 18.21
C VAL A 165 -13.62 -15.31 19.00
N LEU A 166 -14.19 -14.19 18.51
CA LEU A 166 -14.14 -12.91 19.21
C LEU A 166 -14.83 -12.95 20.58
N ASP A 167 -15.99 -13.60 20.67
CA ASP A 167 -16.71 -13.84 21.92
C ASP A 167 -15.87 -14.64 22.91
N ALA A 168 -15.21 -15.72 22.46
CA ALA A 168 -14.38 -16.55 23.32
C ALA A 168 -13.16 -15.78 23.90
N ILE A 169 -12.53 -14.92 23.10
CA ILE A 169 -11.42 -14.08 23.55
C ILE A 169 -11.90 -13.03 24.56
N GLU A 170 -13.06 -12.41 24.32
CA GLU A 170 -13.64 -11.42 25.23
C GLU A 170 -14.08 -12.08 26.56
N GLU A 171 -14.63 -13.30 26.52
CA GLU A 171 -15.03 -14.07 27.70
C GLU A 171 -13.84 -14.46 28.59
N ASP A 172 -12.68 -14.78 28.00
CA ASP A 172 -11.43 -14.98 28.75
C ASP A 172 -11.00 -13.69 29.46
N GLY A 173 -11.07 -12.56 28.77
CA GLY A 173 -10.78 -11.23 29.31
C GLY A 173 -9.30 -10.93 29.56
N GLY A 174 -8.39 -11.83 29.15
CA GLY A 174 -6.94 -11.65 29.21
C GLY A 174 -6.36 -10.84 28.04
N TYR A 175 -7.05 -10.87 26.90
CA TYR A 175 -6.59 -10.29 25.63
C TYR A 175 -7.64 -9.36 25.02
N ILE A 176 -7.19 -8.42 24.19
CA ILE A 176 -8.07 -7.65 23.32
C ILE A 176 -8.44 -8.55 22.13
N PRO A 177 -9.72 -8.79 21.81
CA PRO A 177 -10.07 -9.62 20.67
C PRO A 177 -9.47 -9.08 19.36
N MET A 178 -9.65 -7.78 19.08
CA MET A 178 -9.06 -7.12 17.91
C MET A 178 -8.32 -5.82 18.23
N ALA A 179 -7.09 -5.69 17.72
CA ALA A 179 -6.33 -4.44 17.75
C ALA A 179 -6.54 -3.65 16.46
N MET A 180 -7.46 -2.69 16.48
CA MET A 180 -7.61 -1.69 15.41
C MET A 180 -8.10 -0.38 16.00
N GLY A 181 -7.41 0.71 15.67
CA GLY A 181 -7.80 2.08 15.95
C GLY A 181 -8.48 2.71 14.73
N ILE A 182 -9.27 3.75 14.95
CA ILE A 182 -9.99 4.47 13.88
C ILE A 182 -9.73 5.98 13.88
N ASN A 183 -8.68 6.42 14.58
CA ASN A 183 -8.34 7.84 14.66
C ASN A 183 -7.96 8.39 13.28
N ASP A 184 -7.22 7.62 12.48
CA ASP A 184 -6.76 8.05 11.16
C ASP A 184 -7.79 7.70 10.05
N GLN A 185 -8.89 7.05 10.42
CA GLN A 185 -10.10 6.70 9.66
C GLN A 185 -9.90 5.72 8.50
N TRP A 186 -8.76 5.75 7.83
CA TRP A 186 -8.48 4.91 6.68
C TRP A 186 -8.47 3.41 7.04
N GLU A 187 -8.14 3.06 8.29
CA GLU A 187 -8.12 1.69 8.80
C GLU A 187 -9.53 1.08 8.73
N ALA A 188 -10.53 1.82 9.20
CA ALA A 188 -11.93 1.39 9.19
C ALA A 188 -12.44 1.13 7.75
N ALA A 189 -12.01 1.93 6.78
CA ALA A 189 -12.40 1.74 5.39
C ALA A 189 -11.57 0.68 4.64
N THR A 190 -10.28 0.56 4.96
CA THR A 190 -9.34 -0.30 4.20
C THR A 190 -9.24 -1.69 4.83
N MET A 191 -8.86 -1.76 6.10
CA MET A 191 -8.68 -3.01 6.86
C MET A 191 -10.02 -3.55 7.40
N GLY A 192 -11.02 -2.67 7.51
CA GLY A 192 -12.41 -3.01 7.79
C GLY A 192 -13.24 -3.19 6.51
N PHE A 193 -13.91 -2.13 6.05
CA PHE A 193 -14.94 -2.16 5.00
C PHE A 193 -14.48 -2.89 3.73
N ALA A 194 -13.33 -2.51 3.16
CA ALA A 194 -12.82 -3.10 1.92
C ALA A 194 -12.25 -4.51 2.11
N ASN A 195 -11.87 -4.89 3.34
CA ASN A 195 -11.38 -6.23 3.64
C ASN A 195 -12.52 -7.24 3.62
N ILE A 196 -13.57 -7.00 4.41
CA ILE A 196 -14.73 -7.92 4.50
C ILE A 196 -15.74 -7.74 3.37
N GLY A 197 -15.88 -6.52 2.87
CA GLY A 197 -16.94 -6.13 1.96
C GLY A 197 -16.91 -6.85 0.62
N VAL A 198 -15.73 -7.28 0.16
CA VAL A 198 -15.57 -8.00 -1.11
C VAL A 198 -16.44 -9.27 -1.21
N ASN A 199 -16.75 -9.89 -0.07
CA ASN A 199 -17.61 -11.08 -0.02
C ASN A 199 -19.11 -10.75 -0.05
N TYR A 200 -19.51 -9.50 0.21
CA TYR A 200 -20.91 -9.06 0.11
C TYR A 200 -21.27 -8.66 -1.32
N TRP A 201 -20.41 -7.88 -1.99
CA TRP A 201 -20.65 -7.43 -3.38
C TRP A 201 -20.04 -8.37 -4.44
N ARG A 202 -19.53 -9.55 -4.05
CA ARG A 202 -19.01 -10.58 -4.99
C ARG A 202 -17.82 -10.10 -5.82
N GLY A 203 -16.86 -9.47 -5.16
CA GLY A 203 -15.59 -9.09 -5.75
C GLY A 203 -15.73 -8.13 -6.94
N GLU A 204 -15.13 -8.51 -8.07
CA GLU A 204 -15.04 -7.67 -9.25
C GLU A 204 -16.38 -7.44 -9.94
N GLU A 205 -17.32 -8.40 -9.84
CA GLU A 205 -18.67 -8.27 -10.41
C GLU A 205 -19.39 -7.06 -9.81
N GLY A 206 -19.48 -6.98 -8.47
CA GLY A 206 -20.12 -5.86 -7.80
C GLY A 206 -19.37 -4.55 -7.98
N ARG A 207 -18.02 -4.58 -7.99
CA ARG A 207 -17.22 -3.38 -8.25
C ARG A 207 -17.51 -2.81 -9.64
N ALA A 208 -17.56 -3.66 -10.66
CA ALA A 208 -17.88 -3.25 -12.03
C ALA A 208 -19.33 -2.76 -12.14
N ALA A 209 -20.29 -3.42 -11.47
CA ALA A 209 -21.69 -3.00 -11.42
C ALA A 209 -21.85 -1.62 -10.76
N LEU A 210 -21.09 -1.33 -9.70
CA LEU A 210 -21.06 0.01 -9.08
C LEU A 210 -20.55 1.06 -10.08
N ILE A 211 -19.44 0.81 -10.77
CA ILE A 211 -18.93 1.74 -11.78
C ILE A 211 -19.96 1.97 -12.90
N ALA A 212 -20.65 0.92 -13.34
CA ALA A 212 -21.67 1.00 -14.39
C ALA A 212 -22.98 1.66 -13.95
N GLY A 213 -23.17 1.94 -12.65
CA GLY A 213 -24.45 2.43 -12.11
C GLY A 213 -25.55 1.37 -12.02
N GLU A 214 -25.18 0.09 -12.15
CA GLU A 214 -26.09 -1.06 -12.04
C GLU A 214 -26.31 -1.49 -10.59
N SER A 215 -25.40 -1.11 -9.69
CA SER A 215 -25.51 -1.23 -8.22
C SER A 215 -25.29 0.14 -7.58
N ARG A 216 -25.86 0.35 -6.39
CA ARG A 216 -25.83 1.60 -5.62
C ARG A 216 -25.25 1.37 -4.24
N LEU A 217 -24.60 2.38 -3.68
CA LEU A 217 -24.02 2.33 -2.33
C LEU A 217 -25.06 2.26 -1.21
N THR A 218 -26.35 2.38 -1.56
CA THR A 218 -27.49 2.14 -0.68
C THR A 218 -28.07 0.73 -0.78
N ASP A 219 -27.59 -0.09 -1.70
CA ASP A 219 -28.04 -1.48 -1.86
C ASP A 219 -27.46 -2.35 -0.73
N ASP A 220 -28.15 -3.45 -0.41
CA ASP A 220 -27.84 -4.29 0.76
C ASP A 220 -26.38 -4.78 0.75
N GLU A 221 -25.83 -5.13 -0.42
CA GLU A 221 -24.44 -5.59 -0.54
C GLU A 221 -23.37 -4.54 -0.19
N TRP A 222 -23.73 -3.25 -0.23
CA TRP A 222 -22.85 -2.13 0.15
C TRP A 222 -23.12 -1.61 1.56
N VAL A 223 -24.33 -1.81 2.10
CA VAL A 223 -24.70 -1.43 3.46
C VAL A 223 -24.28 -2.49 4.48
N ALA A 224 -24.43 -3.78 4.16
CA ALA A 224 -24.11 -4.88 5.08
C ALA A 224 -22.66 -4.87 5.64
N PRO A 225 -21.61 -4.50 4.87
CA PRO A 225 -20.27 -4.37 5.43
C PRO A 225 -20.18 -3.30 6.53
N PHE A 226 -20.95 -2.21 6.45
CA PHE A 226 -21.04 -1.23 7.53
C PHE A 226 -21.73 -1.80 8.78
N GLU A 227 -22.75 -2.65 8.62
CA GLU A 227 -23.38 -3.35 9.74
C GLU A 227 -22.38 -4.25 10.46
N GLN A 228 -21.53 -4.96 9.71
CA GLN A 228 -20.48 -5.79 10.27
C GLN A 228 -19.41 -4.95 10.99
N LEU A 229 -19.00 -3.81 10.43
CA LEU A 229 -18.09 -2.88 11.12
C LEU A 229 -18.67 -2.35 12.44
N ALA A 230 -19.97 -2.00 12.47
CA ALA A 230 -20.62 -1.60 13.71
C ALA A 230 -20.60 -2.71 14.78
N ARG A 231 -20.69 -3.98 14.35
CA ARG A 231 -20.58 -5.16 15.22
C ARG A 231 -19.16 -5.44 15.70
N TRP A 232 -18.13 -4.91 15.06
CA TRP A 232 -16.74 -5.05 15.52
C TRP A 232 -16.43 -4.18 16.74
N SER A 233 -17.07 -3.01 16.87
CA SER A 233 -16.73 -2.02 17.90
C SER A 233 -16.65 -2.56 19.33
N PRO A 234 -17.53 -3.47 19.80
CA PRO A 234 -17.43 -4.06 21.14
C PRO A 234 -16.18 -4.92 21.37
N TYR A 235 -15.57 -5.45 20.31
CA TYR A 235 -14.41 -6.36 20.35
C TYR A 235 -13.07 -5.62 20.17
N LEU A 236 -13.11 -4.30 20.01
CA LEU A 236 -11.93 -3.46 19.89
C LEU A 236 -11.44 -3.01 21.28
N GLY A 237 -10.14 -2.72 21.35
CA GLY A 237 -9.53 -2.16 22.56
C GLY A 237 -10.24 -0.89 23.04
N ARG A 238 -10.36 -0.72 24.36
CA ARG A 238 -10.94 0.50 24.94
C ARG A 238 -10.23 1.76 24.42
N GLY A 239 -11.00 2.72 23.90
CA GLY A 239 -10.47 3.97 23.37
C GLY A 239 -9.99 3.88 21.92
N PHE A 240 -10.35 2.81 21.19
CA PHE A 240 -10.04 2.61 19.77
C PHE A 240 -10.38 3.83 18.89
N GLU A 241 -11.35 4.66 19.30
CA GLU A 241 -11.75 5.87 18.60
C GLU A 241 -10.63 6.93 18.50
N SER A 242 -9.71 6.90 19.47
CA SER A 242 -8.57 7.82 19.59
C SER A 242 -7.22 7.16 19.31
N GLN A 243 -7.24 5.84 19.08
CA GLN A 243 -6.05 5.05 18.81
C GLN A 243 -5.62 5.24 17.36
N SER A 244 -4.36 5.61 17.16
CA SER A 244 -3.77 5.74 15.81
C SER A 244 -3.38 4.38 15.24
N TYR A 245 -3.07 4.35 13.95
CA TYR A 245 -2.55 3.14 13.31
C TYR A 245 -1.30 2.58 14.02
N PRO A 246 -0.24 3.36 14.32
CA PRO A 246 0.93 2.86 15.05
C PRO A 246 0.63 2.38 16.47
N ASP A 247 -0.33 3.01 17.17
CA ASP A 247 -0.74 2.55 18.50
C ASP A 247 -1.35 1.13 18.42
N SER A 248 -2.13 0.87 17.37
CA SER A 248 -2.77 -0.42 17.10
C SER A 248 -1.75 -1.51 16.79
N GLN A 249 -0.79 -1.20 15.90
CA GLN A 249 0.32 -2.11 15.57
C GLN A 249 1.08 -2.49 16.84
N ASN A 250 1.41 -1.52 17.69
CA ASN A 250 2.12 -1.74 18.95
C ASN A 250 1.31 -2.60 19.95
N LEU A 251 -0.02 -2.46 20.03
CA LEU A 251 -0.83 -3.33 20.87
C LEU A 251 -0.75 -4.79 20.42
N PHE A 252 -0.82 -5.04 19.12
CA PHE A 252 -0.72 -6.38 18.56
C PHE A 252 0.67 -6.97 18.77
N THR A 253 1.74 -6.27 18.38
CA THR A 253 3.12 -6.77 18.46
C THR A 253 3.62 -6.96 19.89
N LEU A 254 3.03 -6.27 20.88
CA LEU A 254 3.25 -6.52 22.31
C LEU A 254 2.46 -7.71 22.88
N GLY A 255 1.74 -8.47 22.04
CA GLY A 255 0.93 -9.62 22.43
C GLY A 255 -0.29 -9.25 23.29
N ARG A 256 -0.83 -8.03 23.13
CA ARG A 256 -2.02 -7.57 23.88
C ARG A 256 -3.33 -7.88 23.18
N ALA A 257 -3.29 -8.18 21.89
CA ALA A 257 -4.46 -8.51 21.10
C ALA A 257 -4.29 -9.85 20.38
N ALA A 258 -5.38 -10.58 20.23
CA ALA A 258 -5.40 -11.87 19.57
C ALA A 258 -5.39 -11.73 18.03
N ILE A 259 -6.15 -10.78 17.50
CA ILE A 259 -6.34 -10.58 16.06
C ILE A 259 -6.05 -9.12 15.68
N TYR A 260 -5.49 -8.91 14.49
CA TYR A 260 -5.30 -7.62 13.83
C TYR A 260 -5.97 -7.68 12.45
N PRO A 261 -7.06 -6.94 12.19
CA PRO A 261 -7.51 -6.68 10.82
C PRO A 261 -6.36 -6.08 10.05
N ALA A 262 -5.95 -6.66 8.93
CA ALA A 262 -4.64 -6.42 8.36
C ALA A 262 -4.68 -6.25 6.83
N GLY A 263 -3.53 -5.89 6.29
CA GLY A 263 -3.12 -6.49 5.02
C GLY A 263 -1.66 -6.91 5.07
N SER A 264 -1.22 -7.55 3.99
CA SER A 264 0.09 -8.17 3.93
C SER A 264 1.26 -7.19 4.14
N TRP A 265 1.06 -5.88 3.98
CA TRP A 265 2.07 -4.86 4.30
C TRP A 265 2.54 -4.84 5.76
N GLU A 266 1.76 -5.41 6.68
CA GLU A 266 2.12 -5.47 8.10
C GLU A 266 3.26 -6.46 8.37
N ILE A 267 3.43 -7.47 7.51
CA ILE A 267 4.29 -8.63 7.77
C ILE A 267 5.71 -8.18 8.12
N ALA A 268 6.32 -7.32 7.30
CA ALA A 268 7.68 -6.84 7.53
C ALA A 268 7.81 -6.14 8.90
N GLY A 269 6.91 -5.19 9.19
CA GLY A 269 6.93 -4.42 10.43
C GLY A 269 6.65 -5.26 11.66
N PHE A 270 5.73 -6.23 11.58
CA PHE A 270 5.41 -7.13 12.68
C PHE A 270 6.51 -8.14 12.94
N ARG A 271 7.17 -8.67 11.91
CA ARG A 271 8.32 -9.58 12.06
C ARG A 271 9.49 -8.93 12.82
N GLU A 272 9.68 -7.62 12.68
CA GLU A 272 10.71 -6.90 13.45
C GLU A 272 10.34 -6.69 14.92
N GLN A 273 9.05 -6.71 15.27
CA GLN A 273 8.55 -6.22 16.55
C GLN A 273 7.93 -7.30 17.44
N ALA A 274 7.26 -8.29 16.86
CA ALA A 274 6.59 -9.36 17.59
C ALA A 274 7.56 -10.50 17.94
N ASP A 275 7.42 -11.05 19.15
CA ASP A 275 8.22 -12.18 19.66
C ASP A 275 7.37 -13.46 19.80
N PHE A 276 6.32 -13.59 18.98
CA PHE A 276 5.40 -14.73 18.94
C PHE A 276 5.15 -15.17 17.51
N GLU A 277 4.68 -16.41 17.34
CA GLU A 277 4.29 -16.91 16.01
C GLU A 277 2.99 -16.26 15.54
N MET A 278 3.00 -15.76 14.30
CA MET A 278 1.84 -15.17 13.65
C MET A 278 1.28 -16.12 12.60
N GLY A 279 -0.05 -16.24 12.56
CA GLY A 279 -0.78 -16.81 11.44
C GLY A 279 -1.63 -15.75 10.74
N ALA A 280 -2.23 -16.12 9.61
CA ALA A 280 -3.17 -15.25 8.89
C ALA A 280 -4.36 -16.05 8.37
N PHE A 281 -5.46 -15.35 8.09
CA PHE A 281 -6.63 -15.90 7.42
C PHE A 281 -7.32 -14.85 6.53
N PRO A 282 -7.95 -15.27 5.42
CA PRO A 282 -8.70 -14.39 4.55
C PRO A 282 -9.98 -13.88 5.26
N PRO A 283 -10.65 -12.83 4.75
CA PRO A 283 -11.90 -12.37 5.34
C PRO A 283 -12.95 -13.50 5.44
N PRO A 284 -13.44 -13.83 6.66
CA PRO A 284 -14.44 -14.88 6.84
C PRO A 284 -15.71 -14.57 6.06
N VAL A 285 -16.27 -15.58 5.39
CA VAL A 285 -17.36 -15.36 4.43
C VAL A 285 -18.72 -15.20 5.15
N PRO A 286 -19.58 -14.26 4.71
CA PRO A 286 -20.93 -14.14 5.24
C PRO A 286 -21.79 -15.33 4.83
N ALA A 287 -22.84 -15.59 5.63
CA ALA A 287 -23.75 -16.71 5.37
C ALA A 287 -24.44 -16.55 3.99
N GLY A 288 -24.36 -17.60 3.17
CA GLY A 288 -24.98 -17.63 1.85
C GLY A 288 -24.12 -17.04 0.72
N THR A 289 -22.86 -16.68 0.99
CA THR A 289 -21.89 -16.36 -0.07
C THR A 289 -21.45 -17.64 -0.79
N ASP A 290 -21.59 -17.63 -2.12
CA ASP A 290 -21.04 -18.67 -2.99
C ASP A 290 -19.59 -18.30 -3.33
N GLY A 291 -18.62 -19.06 -2.84
CA GLY A 291 -17.19 -18.84 -3.09
C GLY A 291 -16.52 -17.94 -2.05
N CYS A 292 -15.31 -17.48 -2.36
CA CYS A 292 -14.49 -16.60 -1.52
C CYS A 292 -13.90 -15.50 -2.40
N PHE A 293 -13.91 -14.27 -1.88
CA PHE A 293 -13.31 -13.11 -2.51
C PHE A 293 -12.29 -12.48 -1.58
N ILE A 294 -11.18 -11.99 -2.15
CA ILE A 294 -10.16 -11.24 -1.43
C ILE A 294 -9.93 -9.88 -2.10
N SER A 295 -9.55 -8.90 -1.29
CA SER A 295 -9.03 -7.64 -1.81
C SER A 295 -7.53 -7.78 -2.06
N ASP A 296 -7.14 -7.85 -3.33
CA ASP A 296 -5.75 -7.81 -3.80
C ASP A 296 -5.55 -6.48 -4.52
N HIS A 297 -5.02 -5.51 -3.80
CA HIS A 297 -5.03 -4.13 -4.24
C HIS A 297 -3.65 -3.70 -4.74
N THR A 298 -3.63 -3.07 -5.91
CA THR A 298 -2.46 -2.30 -6.37
C THR A 298 -2.22 -1.16 -5.39
N ASP A 299 -1.08 -1.18 -4.69
CA ASP A 299 -0.80 -0.22 -3.63
C ASP A 299 0.18 0.86 -4.08
N MET A 300 1.31 0.45 -4.64
CA MET A 300 2.45 1.32 -4.91
C MET A 300 2.92 1.23 -6.35
N GLY A 301 3.05 2.40 -6.97
CA GLY A 301 3.92 2.63 -8.11
C GLY A 301 4.98 3.67 -7.75
N ILE A 302 6.02 3.81 -8.57
CA ILE A 302 7.07 4.81 -8.38
C ILE A 302 7.14 5.72 -9.60
N GLY A 303 6.88 7.00 -9.41
CA GLY A 303 6.86 8.03 -10.43
C GLY A 303 8.01 9.03 -10.28
N LEU A 304 8.20 9.83 -11.33
CA LEU A 304 9.19 10.91 -11.38
C LEU A 304 8.46 12.25 -11.38
N ASN A 305 8.83 13.14 -10.47
CA ASN A 305 8.34 14.51 -10.46
C ASN A 305 8.75 15.21 -11.77
N ALA A 306 7.76 15.69 -12.54
CA ALA A 306 7.99 16.36 -13.83
C ALA A 306 8.84 17.63 -13.69
N ALA A 307 8.86 18.25 -12.52
CA ALA A 307 9.62 19.46 -12.22
C ALA A 307 11.02 19.19 -11.63
N SER A 308 11.41 17.93 -11.40
CA SER A 308 12.75 17.61 -10.86
C SER A 308 13.86 18.08 -11.80
N GLU A 309 14.92 18.68 -11.25
CA GLU A 309 16.14 19.03 -11.99
C GLU A 309 17.02 17.79 -12.28
N HIS A 310 16.68 16.63 -11.72
CA HIS A 310 17.44 15.38 -11.77
C HIS A 310 16.70 14.30 -12.58
N GLN A 311 16.17 14.66 -13.75
CA GLN A 311 15.39 13.75 -14.59
C GLN A 311 16.19 12.51 -15.05
N GLU A 312 17.48 12.66 -15.34
CA GLU A 312 18.33 11.56 -15.82
C GLU A 312 18.58 10.55 -14.70
N GLU A 313 18.99 11.03 -13.53
CA GLU A 313 19.23 10.21 -12.34
C GLU A 313 17.93 9.57 -11.85
N GLY A 314 16.82 10.31 -11.88
CA GLY A 314 15.50 9.81 -11.53
C GLY A 314 15.05 8.68 -12.46
N ARG A 315 15.20 8.84 -13.79
CA ARG A 315 14.93 7.75 -14.74
C ARG A 315 15.83 6.55 -14.51
N ALA A 316 17.11 6.74 -14.17
CA ALA A 316 18.00 5.63 -13.83
C ALA A 316 17.51 4.84 -12.61
N PHE A 317 16.99 5.52 -11.59
CA PHE A 317 16.35 4.86 -10.45
C PHE A 317 15.09 4.09 -10.86
N LEU A 318 14.21 4.70 -11.66
CA LEU A 318 12.97 4.05 -12.11
C LEU A 318 13.24 2.83 -13.01
N THR A 319 14.23 2.88 -13.89
CA THR A 319 14.66 1.72 -14.69
C THR A 319 15.19 0.60 -13.80
N TRP A 320 15.91 0.92 -12.73
CA TRP A 320 16.32 -0.09 -11.75
C TRP A 320 15.10 -0.72 -11.05
N VAL A 321 14.14 0.10 -10.59
CA VAL A 321 12.88 -0.38 -9.99
C VAL A 321 12.10 -1.30 -10.93
N ALA A 322 12.08 -1.00 -12.24
CA ALA A 322 11.43 -1.81 -13.25
C ALA A 322 12.16 -3.15 -13.55
N GLY A 323 13.37 -3.33 -13.03
CA GLY A 323 14.20 -4.50 -13.26
C GLY A 323 13.94 -5.66 -12.30
N SER A 324 14.23 -6.88 -12.75
CA SER A 324 14.01 -8.11 -11.96
C SER A 324 14.84 -8.20 -10.67
N GLU A 325 16.00 -7.54 -10.61
CA GLU A 325 16.81 -7.46 -9.39
C GLU A 325 16.07 -6.69 -8.29
N ALA A 326 15.53 -5.52 -8.63
CA ALA A 326 14.71 -4.74 -7.70
C ALA A 326 13.46 -5.53 -7.31
N SER A 327 12.73 -6.13 -8.26
CA SER A 327 11.55 -6.94 -7.95
C SER A 327 11.83 -8.04 -6.92
N ASN A 328 12.93 -8.79 -7.08
CA ASN A 328 13.32 -9.83 -6.12
C ASN A 328 13.74 -9.26 -4.76
N LEU A 329 14.45 -8.14 -4.75
CA LEU A 329 14.85 -7.46 -3.52
C LEU A 329 13.64 -6.96 -2.75
N PHE A 330 12.73 -6.23 -3.39
CA PHE A 330 11.53 -5.69 -2.75
C PHE A 330 10.66 -6.79 -2.14
N ALA A 331 10.45 -7.88 -2.88
CA ALA A 331 9.60 -8.99 -2.44
C ALA A 331 10.05 -9.65 -1.12
N ASN A 332 11.36 -9.70 -0.89
CA ASN A 332 11.93 -10.39 0.27
C ASN A 332 12.44 -9.41 1.35
N ALA A 333 12.79 -8.17 0.99
CA ALA A 333 13.12 -7.13 1.95
C ALA A 333 11.88 -6.55 2.63
N ILE A 334 10.75 -6.48 1.92
CA ILE A 334 9.45 -6.05 2.44
C ILE A 334 8.43 -7.17 2.18
N PRO A 335 8.51 -8.30 2.89
CA PRO A 335 7.58 -9.40 2.70
C PRO A 335 6.13 -8.92 2.87
N GLY A 336 5.27 -9.39 1.96
CA GLY A 336 3.87 -8.98 1.88
C GLY A 336 3.57 -7.87 0.87
N PHE A 337 4.59 -7.23 0.31
CA PHE A 337 4.45 -6.47 -0.94
C PHE A 337 4.76 -7.38 -2.12
N PHE A 338 3.71 -7.82 -2.82
CA PHE A 338 3.81 -8.77 -3.92
C PHE A 338 4.16 -8.03 -5.22
N PRO A 339 5.31 -8.30 -5.85
CA PRO A 339 5.71 -7.60 -7.05
C PRO A 339 4.71 -7.73 -8.18
N LEU A 340 4.51 -6.64 -8.92
CA LEU A 340 3.64 -6.59 -10.10
C LEU A 340 4.36 -6.91 -11.41
N SER A 341 5.69 -7.07 -11.36
CA SER A 341 6.51 -7.46 -12.51
C SER A 341 6.31 -8.94 -12.85
N ASP A 342 6.47 -9.29 -14.12
CA ASP A 342 6.45 -10.66 -14.63
C ASP A 342 7.68 -11.51 -14.22
N ALA A 343 8.60 -10.94 -13.46
CA ALA A 343 9.78 -11.64 -12.96
C ALA A 343 9.37 -12.79 -12.02
N GLU A 344 9.97 -13.97 -12.21
CA GLU A 344 9.84 -15.05 -11.24
C GLU A 344 10.50 -14.64 -9.92
N VAL A 345 9.70 -14.64 -8.85
CA VAL A 345 10.13 -14.32 -7.49
C VAL A 345 9.76 -15.48 -6.59
N THR A 346 10.73 -15.98 -5.84
CA THR A 346 10.46 -16.92 -4.74
C THR A 346 10.35 -16.12 -3.45
N LEU A 347 9.18 -16.20 -2.81
CA LEU A 347 8.94 -15.59 -1.50
C LEU A 347 9.49 -16.49 -0.40
N GLU A 348 10.25 -15.92 0.54
CA GLU A 348 10.85 -16.68 1.64
C GLU A 348 9.98 -16.72 2.91
N ASP A 349 9.20 -15.66 3.19
CA ASP A 349 8.40 -15.57 4.41
C ASP A 349 7.13 -16.44 4.33
N PRO A 350 6.90 -17.38 5.26
CA PRO A 350 5.74 -18.27 5.24
C PRO A 350 4.39 -17.56 5.36
N LEU A 351 4.32 -16.44 6.09
CA LEU A 351 3.09 -15.66 6.21
C LEU A 351 2.81 -14.91 4.90
N ALA A 352 3.85 -14.41 4.23
CA ALA A 352 3.69 -13.85 2.88
C ALA A 352 3.24 -14.91 1.86
N GLN A 353 3.74 -16.14 1.99
CA GLN A 353 3.27 -17.29 1.19
C GLN A 353 1.80 -17.64 1.46
N GLU A 354 1.36 -17.54 2.72
CA GLU A 354 -0.05 -17.74 3.10
C GLU A 354 -0.95 -16.70 2.41
N PHE A 355 -0.65 -15.40 2.58
CA PHE A 355 -1.41 -14.32 1.95
C PHE A 355 -1.50 -14.45 0.42
N ILE A 356 -0.36 -14.67 -0.26
CA ILE A 356 -0.37 -14.79 -1.74
C ILE A 356 -1.09 -16.06 -2.20
N GLY A 357 -1.05 -17.13 -1.39
CA GLY A 357 -1.72 -18.40 -1.68
C GLY A 357 -3.24 -18.29 -1.74
N TRP A 358 -3.83 -17.25 -1.15
CA TRP A 358 -5.27 -17.00 -1.26
C TRP A 358 -5.70 -16.66 -2.69
N ARG A 359 -4.79 -16.19 -3.56
CA ARG A 359 -5.07 -15.99 -5.00
C ARG A 359 -5.44 -17.29 -5.72
N ASP A 360 -4.99 -18.44 -5.21
CA ASP A 360 -5.31 -19.76 -5.79
C ASP A 360 -6.65 -20.31 -5.28
N GLN A 361 -7.21 -19.72 -4.21
CA GLN A 361 -8.38 -20.23 -3.50
C GLN A 361 -9.60 -19.30 -3.62
N CYS A 362 -9.36 -17.99 -3.71
CA CYS A 362 -10.37 -16.95 -3.73
C CYS A 362 -10.23 -16.07 -4.98
N GLU A 363 -11.35 -15.57 -5.49
CA GLU A 363 -11.33 -14.58 -6.57
C GLU A 363 -10.82 -13.23 -6.03
N SER A 364 -10.03 -12.53 -6.84
CA SER A 364 -9.41 -11.26 -6.44
C SER A 364 -10.14 -10.06 -7.03
N THR A 365 -10.27 -8.99 -6.25
CA THR A 365 -10.66 -7.66 -6.75
C THR A 365 -9.85 -6.57 -6.06
N ILE A 366 -9.89 -5.35 -6.61
CA ILE A 366 -9.30 -4.16 -6.01
C ILE A 366 -10.33 -3.41 -5.16
N ARG A 367 -9.86 -2.41 -4.39
CA ARG A 367 -10.74 -1.56 -3.59
C ARG A 367 -11.76 -0.81 -4.44
N PRO A 368 -13.03 -0.70 -4.00
CA PRO A 368 -14.12 -0.22 -4.84
C PRO A 368 -14.08 1.28 -5.12
N PHE A 369 -13.44 2.08 -4.27
CA PHE A 369 -13.51 3.54 -4.34
C PHE A 369 -12.25 4.21 -4.89
N HIS A 370 -11.36 3.49 -5.58
CA HIS A 370 -10.09 4.08 -6.05
C HIS A 370 -10.06 4.40 -7.55
N GLN A 371 -10.82 3.65 -8.34
CA GLN A 371 -10.86 3.77 -9.79
C GLN A 371 -12.19 4.37 -10.23
N ILE A 372 -12.13 5.49 -10.98
CA ILE A 372 -13.27 6.19 -11.60
C ILE A 372 -14.18 6.91 -10.60
N VAL A 373 -14.73 6.21 -9.61
CA VAL A 373 -15.79 6.72 -8.71
C VAL A 373 -15.30 7.71 -7.66
N SER A 374 -14.01 8.03 -7.65
CA SER A 374 -13.39 8.97 -6.70
C SER A 374 -12.97 10.32 -7.31
N ARG A 375 -13.27 10.55 -8.58
CA ARG A 375 -12.85 11.78 -9.29
C ARG A 375 -13.61 13.04 -8.87
N GLY A 376 -14.76 12.88 -8.22
CA GLY A 376 -15.58 14.00 -7.75
C GLY A 376 -15.02 14.74 -6.54
N THR A 377 -15.69 15.83 -6.19
CA THR A 377 -15.46 16.58 -4.95
C THR A 377 -16.78 16.71 -4.18
N PRO A 378 -16.89 16.20 -2.94
CA PRO A 378 -15.82 15.50 -2.20
C PRO A 378 -15.41 14.17 -2.83
N ASN A 379 -14.16 13.76 -2.58
CA ASN A 379 -13.58 12.53 -3.11
C ASN A 379 -14.18 11.31 -2.37
N LEU A 380 -14.78 10.37 -3.11
CA LEU A 380 -15.53 9.25 -2.52
C LEU A 380 -14.67 8.35 -1.63
N SER A 381 -13.40 8.10 -1.98
CA SER A 381 -12.48 7.33 -1.15
C SER A 381 -12.31 7.98 0.23
N ASN A 382 -12.08 9.29 0.29
CA ASN A 382 -11.94 10.00 1.57
C ASN A 382 -13.27 10.01 2.36
N GLU A 383 -14.40 10.16 1.68
CA GLU A 383 -15.71 10.08 2.32
C GLU A 383 -15.97 8.68 2.89
N SER A 384 -15.51 7.62 2.23
CA SER A 384 -15.62 6.24 2.73
C SER A 384 -14.83 6.02 4.03
N TRP A 385 -13.70 6.70 4.21
CA TRP A 385 -12.94 6.68 5.47
C TRP A 385 -13.76 7.28 6.59
N THR A 386 -14.34 8.46 6.34
CA THR A 386 -15.20 9.16 7.30
C THR A 386 -16.43 8.32 7.65
N ALA A 387 -17.10 7.76 6.65
CA ALA A 387 -18.29 6.93 6.82
C ALA A 387 -18.01 5.69 7.65
N SER A 388 -16.98 4.91 7.30
CA SER A 388 -16.59 3.69 8.02
C SER A 388 -16.26 3.98 9.48
N ALA A 389 -15.43 5.00 9.74
CA ALA A 389 -15.07 5.37 11.10
C ALA A 389 -16.28 5.88 11.91
N ASN A 390 -17.20 6.63 11.30
CA ASN A 390 -18.40 7.13 12.00
C ASN A 390 -19.41 6.02 12.32
N VAL A 391 -19.53 5.01 11.47
CA VAL A 391 -20.33 3.81 11.77
C VAL A 391 -19.74 3.08 12.97
N MET A 392 -18.42 2.88 13.00
CA MET A 392 -17.76 2.22 14.13
C MET A 392 -17.85 3.01 15.44
N ARG A 393 -17.87 4.36 15.38
CA ARG A 393 -18.16 5.21 16.54
C ARG A 393 -19.61 5.15 17.01
N GLY A 394 -20.51 4.59 16.19
CA GLY A 394 -21.95 4.66 16.40
C GLY A 394 -22.53 6.06 16.22
N THR A 395 -21.82 6.98 15.54
CA THR A 395 -22.33 8.32 15.25
C THR A 395 -23.18 8.37 14.00
N TRP A 396 -22.98 7.45 13.05
CA TRP A 396 -23.82 7.22 11.88
C TRP A 396 -24.37 5.80 11.89
N THR A 397 -25.56 5.59 11.35
CA THR A 397 -26.04 4.23 11.03
C THR A 397 -25.39 3.71 9.74
N PRO A 398 -25.35 2.38 9.52
CA PRO A 398 -24.94 1.79 8.24
C PRO A 398 -25.65 2.39 7.02
N GLU A 399 -26.96 2.63 7.13
CA GLU A 399 -27.77 3.22 6.05
C GLU A 399 -27.44 4.70 5.83
N GLU A 400 -27.18 5.46 6.89
CA GLU A 400 -26.73 6.85 6.77
C GLU A 400 -25.37 6.93 6.06
N ALA A 401 -24.46 5.99 6.35
CA ALA A 401 -23.18 5.89 5.66
C ALA A 401 -23.35 5.57 4.17
N GLY A 402 -24.14 4.55 3.82
CA GLY A 402 -24.43 4.21 2.43
C GLY A 402 -25.09 5.37 1.66
N ALA A 403 -26.07 6.03 2.27
CA ALA A 403 -26.75 7.19 1.69
C ALA A 403 -25.81 8.38 1.48
N HIS A 404 -24.95 8.70 2.46
CA HIS A 404 -23.96 9.78 2.34
C HIS A 404 -23.01 9.55 1.16
N LEU A 405 -22.49 8.33 1.02
CA LEU A 405 -21.60 7.99 -0.09
C LEU A 405 -22.34 8.01 -1.44
N GLN A 406 -23.57 7.51 -1.49
CA GLN A 406 -24.39 7.54 -2.70
C GLN A 406 -24.71 8.96 -3.14
N ASP A 407 -25.14 9.83 -2.22
CA ASP A 407 -25.42 11.24 -2.51
C ASP A 407 -24.17 11.96 -3.04
N GLY A 408 -23.01 11.67 -2.44
CA GLY A 408 -21.71 12.17 -2.91
C GLY A 408 -21.42 11.74 -4.35
N LEU A 409 -21.60 10.45 -4.67
CA LEU A 409 -21.35 9.90 -6.00
C LEU A 409 -22.35 10.44 -7.05
N SER A 410 -23.65 10.42 -6.75
CA SER A 410 -24.72 10.93 -7.61
C SER A 410 -24.59 12.42 -7.90
N SER A 411 -23.92 13.20 -7.04
CA SER A 411 -23.76 14.64 -7.27
C SER A 411 -22.98 15.01 -8.53
N TRP A 412 -22.16 14.09 -9.07
CA TRP A 412 -21.28 14.38 -10.21
C TRP A 412 -21.14 13.23 -11.22
N TYR A 413 -21.32 11.97 -10.82
CA TYR A 413 -21.06 10.82 -11.67
C TYR A 413 -22.34 10.37 -12.41
N GLU A 414 -22.37 10.59 -13.73
CA GLU A 414 -23.56 10.38 -14.58
C GLU A 414 -24.23 9.00 -14.43
N PRO A 415 -23.51 7.86 -14.32
CA PRO A 415 -24.16 6.56 -14.12
C PRO A 415 -25.02 6.45 -12.85
N HIS A 416 -24.83 7.36 -11.88
CA HIS A 416 -25.54 7.39 -10.60
C HIS A 416 -26.57 8.52 -10.47
N GLN A 417 -26.85 9.27 -11.55
CA GLN A 417 -27.76 10.44 -11.55
C GLN A 417 -29.23 10.16 -11.86
#